data_AF-A0A968UE75-F1
#
_entry.id   AF-A0A968UE75-F1
#
_cell.length_a   1.000
_cell.length_b   1.000
_cell.length_c   1.000
_cell.angle_alpha   90.00
_cell.angle_beta   90.00
_cell.angle_gamma   90.00
#
_symmetry.space_group_name_H-M   'P 1'
#
loop_
_entity.id
_entity.type
_entity.pdbx_description
1 polymer ?
#
loop_
_entity_poly.entity_id
_entity_poly.type
_entity_poly.pdbx_seq_one_letter_code
_entity_poly.pdbx_strand_id
1 'polypeptide(L)' 'MVIEFSKYQGLGNDFILIDNRHAVEPIITPEQAIA' A
#
# COMPACT_ATOMS: atom_id res chain seq x y z
N MET A 1 -0.23 13.32 -3.56
CA MET A 1 -0.04 12.80 -2.19
C MET A 1 1.18 11.89 -2.24
N VAL A 2 2.08 11.96 -1.25
CA VAL A 2 3.23 11.07 -1.15
C VAL A 2 3.00 10.18 0.06
N ILE A 3 3.12 8.86 -0.11
CA ILE A 3 2.90 7.87 0.94
C ILE A 3 4.15 7.03 1.07
N GLU A 4 4.67 6.90 2.28
CA GLU A 4 5.79 6.00 2.56
C GLU A 4 5.32 4.55 2.48
N PHE A 5 6.14 3.73 1.83
CA PHE A 5 5.84 2.32 1.67
C PHE A 5 7.12 1.48 1.69
N SER A 6 6.95 0.20 1.98
CA SER A 6 7.99 -0.82 1.78
C SER A 6 7.60 -1.72 0.62
N LYS A 7 8.53 -1.96 -0.31
CA LYS A 7 8.35 -2.99 -1.34
C LYS A 7 8.58 -4.36 -0.72
N TYR A 8 7.69 -5.30 -0.99
CA TYR A 8 7.82 -6.71 -0.62
C TYR A 8 7.61 -7.60 -1.84
N GLN A 9 8.23 -8.78 -1.85
CA GLN A 9 8.08 -9.76 -2.93
C GLN A 9 7.86 -11.16 -2.34
N GLY A 10 6.88 -11.89 -2.88
CA GLY A 10 6.58 -13.27 -2.50
C GLY A 10 6.24 -14.12 -3.73
N LEU A 11 6.97 -15.23 -3.92
CA LEU A 11 6.77 -16.19 -5.02
C LEU A 11 6.72 -15.55 -6.43
N GLY A 12 7.49 -14.48 -6.65
CA GLY A 12 7.49 -13.75 -7.92
C GLY A 12 6.47 -12.61 -8.01
N ASN A 13 5.56 -12.47 -7.05
CA ASN A 13 4.62 -11.35 -6.99
C ASN A 13 5.17 -10.21 -6.13
N ASP A 14 5.04 -8.99 -6.63
CA ASP A 14 5.41 -7.77 -5.91
C ASP A 14 4.20 -7.19 -5.16
N PHE A 15 4.48 -6.61 -3.98
CA PHE A 15 3.51 -5.97 -3.11
C PHE A 15 4.08 -4.64 -2.60
N ILE A 16 3.18 -3.69 -2.38
CA ILE A 16 3.44 -2.44 -1.66
C ILE A 16 2.80 -2.58 -0.28
N LEU A 17 3.61 -2.44 0.77
CA LEU A 17 3.14 -2.45 2.15
C LEU A 17 3.12 -1.02 2.68
N ILE A 18 1.95 -0.59 3.13
CA ILE A 18 1.72 0.71 3.76
C ILE A 18 1.29 0.47 5.21
N ASP A 19 1.90 1.20 6.15
CA ASP A 19 1.46 1.14 7.55
C ASP A 19 0.18 1.94 7.75
N ASN A 20 -0.94 1.23 7.83
CA ASN A 20 -2.26 1.81 8.08
C ASN A 20 -2.75 1.59 9.52
N ARG A 21 -1.90 1.17 10.48
CA ARG A 21 -2.36 0.77 11.83
C ARG A 21 -2.98 1.90 12.65
N HIS A 22 -2.81 3.14 12.22
CA HIS A 22 -3.36 4.34 12.84
C HIS A 22 -4.82 4.62 12.46
N ALA A 23 -5.37 3.89 11.47
CA ALA A 23 -6.73 4.07 10.98
C ALA A 23 -7.42 2.70 10.79
N VAL A 24 -8.75 2.68 10.94
CA VAL A 24 -9.55 1.46 10.69
C VAL A 24 -9.79 1.27 9.20
N GLU A 25 -10.05 2.36 8.49
CA GLU A 25 -10.27 2.37 7.05
C GLU A 25 -8.94 2.55 6.28
N PRO A 26 -8.82 2.04 5.05
CA PRO A 26 -7.66 2.30 4.19
C PRO A 26 -7.47 3.79 3.91
N ILE A 27 -6.23 4.29 4.02
CA ILE A 27 -5.88 5.69 3.71
C ILE A 27 -5.79 6.00 2.21
N ILE A 28 -5.99 5.00 1.34
CA ILE A 28 -6.03 5.17 -0.12
C ILE A 28 -7.23 4.43 -0.72
N THR A 29 -7.74 4.94 -1.83
CA THR A 29 -8.78 4.26 -2.62
C THR A 29 -8.16 3.25 -3.58
N PRO A 30 -8.93 2.27 -4.09
CA PRO A 30 -8.45 1.34 -5.11
C PRO A 30 -7.90 2.04 -6.36
N GLU A 31 -8.54 3.11 -6.81
CA GLU A 31 -8.12 3.88 -7.98
C GLU A 31 -6.76 4.56 -7.77
N GLN A 32 -6.46 4.98 -6.55
CA GLN A 32 -5.16 5.55 -6.19
C GLN A 32 -4.05 4.49 -6.12
N ALA A 33 -4.39 3.22 -5.88
CA ALA A 33 -3.43 2.13 -5.78
C ALA A 33 -2.94 1.60 -7.16
N ILE A 34 -3.67 1.92 -8.24
CA ILE A 34 -3.39 1.44 -9.61
C ILE A 34 -2.86 2.53 -10.55
N ALA A 35 -3.01 3.81 -10.18
CA ALA A 35 -2.68 4.97 -11.00
C ALA A 35 -1.18 5.28 -11.07
#